data_AF-A0A6P1GDE6-F1
#
_entry.id   AF-A0A6P1GDE6-F1
#
_cell.length_a   1.000
_cell.length_b   1.000
_cell.length_c   1.000
_cell.angle_alpha   90.00
_cell.angle_beta   90.00
_cell.angle_gamma   90.00
#
_symmetry.space_group_name_H-M   'P 1'
#
loop_
_entity.id
_entity.type
_entity.pdbx_description
1 polymer ?
#
loop_
_entity_poly.entity_id
_entity_poly.type
_entity_poly.pdbx_seq_one_letter_code
_entity_poly.pdbx_strand_id
1 'polypeptide(L)'
;MRDIRTSRRAVMCALAVTPISIAPAVKAMQTNEINALASPASSFMPIYNRFMAIWMEYNNAPADTSYEEEERLGDIYIAVLNDLIKAHPTTDREFRLKFLALWDDGGSPREDIILRVLDDANRLGGSAAA
;
A
#
# COMPACT_ATOMS: atom_id res chain seq x y z
N MET A 1 10.94 39.34 5.22
CA MET A 1 10.91 37.93 4.82
C MET A 1 10.52 37.09 6.03
N ARG A 2 9.30 36.55 6.04
CA ARG A 2 8.86 35.49 6.94
C ARG A 2 7.95 34.57 6.14
N ASP A 3 8.31 33.29 6.14
CA ASP A 3 7.70 32.21 5.38
C ASP A 3 6.20 32.07 5.62
N ILE A 4 5.46 32.16 4.53
CA ILE A 4 4.08 31.69 4.45
C ILE A 4 4.18 30.16 4.42
N ARG A 5 3.95 29.53 5.57
CA ARG A 5 3.75 28.07 5.65
C ARG A 5 2.52 27.72 4.82
N THR A 6 2.74 27.15 3.63
CA THR A 6 1.68 26.58 2.82
C THR A 6 1.19 25.31 3.52
N SER A 7 0.14 25.46 4.32
CA SER A 7 -0.66 24.37 4.87
C SER A 7 -1.10 23.44 3.72
N ARG A 8 -0.66 22.17 3.74
CA ARG A 8 -1.08 21.12 2.79
C ARG A 8 -2.54 20.69 2.95
N ARG A 9 -3.31 21.32 3.84
CA ARG A 9 -4.76 21.18 3.92
C ARG A 9 -5.42 22.25 3.06
N ALA A 10 -5.69 21.92 1.80
CA ALA A 10 -6.88 22.34 1.03
C ALA A 10 -6.62 22.33 -0.47
N VAL A 11 -7.09 21.30 -1.18
CA VAL A 11 -7.58 21.36 -2.59
C VAL A 11 -8.56 20.17 -2.75
N MET A 12 -9.88 20.38 -2.56
CA MET A 12 -10.97 20.42 -3.58
C MET A 12 -11.36 19.06 -4.20
N CYS A 13 -12.61 18.73 -4.55
CA CYS A 13 -13.98 19.12 -4.18
C CYS A 13 -14.95 18.14 -4.91
N ALA A 14 -16.06 17.79 -4.26
CA ALA A 14 -17.36 17.32 -4.76
C ALA A 14 -17.48 16.62 -6.14
N LEU A 15 -17.94 15.35 -6.11
CA LEU A 15 -18.81 14.81 -7.16
C LEU A 15 -20.15 14.40 -6.52
N ALA A 16 -21.18 15.14 -6.92
CA ALA A 16 -22.57 14.89 -6.62
C ALA A 16 -23.03 13.57 -7.24
N VAL A 17 -23.68 12.71 -6.45
CA VAL A 17 -24.49 11.62 -6.98
C VAL A 17 -25.93 11.84 -6.52
N THR A 18 -26.77 12.10 -7.51
CA THR A 18 -28.22 12.35 -7.47
C THR A 18 -29.00 11.26 -6.73
N PRO A 19 -30.13 11.59 -6.06
CA PRO A 19 -31.03 10.59 -5.52
C PRO A 19 -31.95 10.09 -6.64
N ILE A 20 -31.97 8.78 -6.92
CA ILE A 20 -33.05 8.15 -7.67
C ILE A 20 -33.72 7.10 -6.79
N SER A 21 -35.02 7.31 -6.62
CA SER A 21 -35.98 6.56 -5.83
C SER A 21 -36.26 5.16 -6.43
N ILE A 22 -36.35 4.13 -5.55
CA ILE A 22 -37.33 3.00 -5.47
C ILE A 22 -37.72 2.32 -6.82
N ALA A 23 -37.55 1.02 -7.14
CA ALA A 23 -37.83 -0.32 -6.54
C ALA A 23 -37.54 -1.41 -7.62
N PRO A 24 -37.81 -2.74 -7.48
CA PRO A 24 -38.17 -3.57 -6.31
C PRO A 24 -37.16 -4.73 -6.05
N ALA A 25 -37.41 -5.44 -4.95
CA ALA A 25 -36.66 -6.58 -4.42
C ALA A 25 -36.22 -7.63 -5.47
N VAL A 26 -34.91 -7.72 -5.69
CA VAL A 26 -34.29 -8.93 -6.26
C VAL A 26 -33.89 -9.82 -5.09
N LYS A 27 -34.50 -11.01 -5.07
CA LYS A 27 -34.28 -12.13 -4.15
C LYS A 27 -32.84 -12.19 -3.63
N ALA A 28 -32.72 -12.26 -2.30
CA ALA A 28 -31.54 -12.79 -1.64
C ALA A 28 -31.24 -14.19 -2.22
N MET A 29 -30.29 -14.25 -3.14
CA MET A 29 -29.72 -15.50 -3.62
C MET A 29 -28.86 -16.05 -2.49
N GLN A 30 -29.19 -17.27 -2.08
CA GLN A 30 -28.60 -18.01 -0.98
C GLN A 30 -27.08 -17.91 -0.99
N THR A 31 -26.52 -17.45 0.13
CA THR A 31 -25.13 -17.66 0.53
C THR A 31 -24.93 -19.14 0.87
N ASN A 32 -24.94 -20.00 -0.13
CA ASN A 32 -24.33 -21.32 -0.02
C ASN A 32 -22.95 -21.23 -0.66
N GLU A 33 -21.96 -21.68 0.11
CA GLU A 33 -20.57 -21.84 -0.29
C GLU A 33 -19.68 -20.58 -0.20
N ILE A 34 -19.52 -20.05 1.02
CA ILE A 34 -18.18 -19.56 1.41
C ILE A 34 -17.32 -20.80 1.70
N ASN A 35 -17.06 -21.59 0.65
CA ASN A 35 -15.82 -22.33 0.58
C ASN A 35 -14.75 -21.26 0.42
N ALA A 36 -14.24 -20.78 1.54
CA ALA A 36 -12.97 -20.08 1.59
C ALA A 36 -11.92 -21.08 1.10
N LEU A 37 -11.80 -21.18 -0.24
CA LEU A 37 -10.64 -21.71 -0.91
C LEU A 37 -9.47 -21.00 -0.24
N ALA A 38 -8.70 -21.75 0.54
CA ALA A 38 -7.51 -21.27 1.19
C ALA A 38 -6.66 -20.63 0.09
N SER A 39 -6.70 -19.31 0.00
CA SER A 39 -5.90 -18.55 -0.94
C SER A 39 -4.46 -18.98 -0.66
N PRO A 40 -3.68 -19.37 -1.68
CA PRO A 40 -2.31 -19.79 -1.48
C PRO A 40 -1.63 -18.73 -0.61
N ALA A 41 -0.99 -19.16 0.47
CA ALA A 41 -0.43 -18.26 1.48
C ALA A 41 0.42 -17.21 0.76
N SER A 42 -0.04 -15.96 0.80
CA SER A 42 0.56 -14.89 0.01
C SER A 42 2.01 -14.69 0.45
N SER A 43 2.92 -14.74 -0.51
CA SER A 43 4.34 -14.46 -0.28
C SER A 43 4.59 -12.97 0.00
N PHE A 44 3.64 -12.09 -0.31
CA PHE A 44 3.74 -10.66 -0.10
C PHE A 44 3.62 -10.27 1.39
N MET A 45 2.63 -10.82 2.11
CA MET A 45 2.34 -10.38 3.48
C MET A 45 3.51 -10.54 4.47
N PRO A 46 4.30 -11.64 4.45
CA PRO A 46 5.49 -11.75 5.28
C PRO A 46 6.53 -10.66 4.99
N ILE A 47 6.71 -10.30 3.72
CA ILE A 47 7.64 -9.24 3.29
C ILE A 47 7.14 -7.88 3.78
N TYR A 48 5.86 -7.59 3.57
CA TYR A 48 5.23 -6.36 4.03
C TYR A 48 5.34 -6.19 5.55
N ASN A 49 5.03 -7.24 6.32
CA ASN A 49 5.11 -7.20 7.79
C ASN A 49 6.55 -6.94 8.27
N ARG A 50 7.54 -7.55 7.61
CA ARG A 50 8.96 -7.32 7.90
C ARG A 50 9.36 -5.88 7.58
N PHE A 51 8.94 -5.36 6.43
CA PHE A 51 9.16 -3.96 6.05
C PHE A 51 8.59 -3.02 7.12
N MET A 52 7.32 -3.20 7.52
CA MET A 52 6.68 -2.32 8.51
C MET A 52 7.39 -2.35 9.87
N ALA A 53 7.83 -3.52 10.33
CA ALA A 53 8.55 -3.64 11.59
C ALA A 53 9.87 -2.83 11.57
N ILE A 54 10.67 -2.99 10.52
CA ILE A 54 11.94 -2.27 10.36
C ILE A 54 11.73 -0.77 10.11
N TRP A 55 10.72 -0.41 9.30
CA TRP A 55 10.38 0.99 9.07
C TRP A 55 9.99 1.68 10.39
N MET A 56 9.21 1.01 11.23
CA MET A 56 8.89 1.53 12.57
C MET A 56 10.13 1.64 13.45
N GLU A 57 11.02 0.65 13.45
CA GLU A 57 12.25 0.67 14.24
C GLU A 57 13.17 1.82 13.81
N TYR A 58 13.36 1.99 12.50
CA TYR A 58 14.19 3.06 11.93
C TYR A 58 13.63 4.46 12.22
N ASN A 59 12.33 4.68 11.99
CA ASN A 59 11.73 6.01 12.17
C ASN A 59 11.47 6.39 13.64
N ASN A 60 11.42 5.42 14.54
CA ASN A 60 11.27 5.67 15.98
C ASN A 60 12.59 5.49 16.75
N ALA A 61 13.73 5.38 16.05
CA ALA A 61 15.04 5.32 16.66
C ALA A 61 15.23 6.55 17.58
N PRO A 62 15.72 6.39 18.82
CA PRO A 62 15.99 7.49 19.73
C PRO A 62 16.91 8.56 19.11
N ALA A 63 16.77 9.82 19.53
CA ALA A 63 17.60 10.91 19.02
C ALA A 63 19.09 10.80 19.43
N ASP A 64 19.41 9.96 20.41
CA ASP A 64 20.75 9.64 20.90
C ASP A 64 21.29 8.30 20.34
N THR A 65 20.62 7.71 19.33
CA THR A 65 21.14 6.57 18.57
C THR A 65 22.54 6.89 18.05
N SER A 66 23.50 5.96 18.25
CA SER A 66 24.86 6.17 17.74
C SER A 66 24.88 6.14 16.22
N TYR A 67 25.90 6.78 15.63
CA TYR A 67 26.06 6.81 14.18
C TYR A 67 26.12 5.39 13.57
N GLU A 68 26.86 4.48 14.20
CA GLU A 68 27.01 3.10 13.72
C GLU A 68 25.67 2.34 13.75
N GLU A 69 24.83 2.61 14.74
CA GLU A 69 23.52 1.97 14.86
C GLU A 69 22.51 2.57 13.86
N GLU A 70 22.56 3.88 13.64
CA GLU A 70 21.76 4.56 12.60
C GLU A 70 22.10 4.02 11.20
N GLU A 71 23.39 3.85 10.90
CA GLU A 71 23.88 3.27 9.64
C GLU A 71 23.38 1.82 9.48
N ARG A 72 23.53 0.99 10.54
CA ARG A 72 23.03 -0.39 10.54
C ARG A 72 21.53 -0.47 10.28
N LEU A 73 20.73 0.37 10.95
CA LEU A 73 19.27 0.39 10.76
C LEU A 73 18.89 0.88 9.36
N GLY A 74 19.62 1.87 8.83
CA GLY A 74 19.46 2.37 7.47
C GLY A 74 19.70 1.28 6.41
N ASP A 75 20.77 0.50 6.56
CA ASP A 75 21.07 -0.62 5.66
C ASP A 75 20.00 -1.71 5.68
N ILE A 76 19.51 -2.07 6.87
CA ILE A 76 18.44 -3.05 7.03
C ILE A 76 17.15 -2.52 6.40
N TYR A 77 16.82 -1.24 6.62
CA TYR A 77 15.68 -0.58 6.01
C TYR A 77 15.74 -0.62 4.48
N ILE A 78 16.88 -0.25 3.88
CA ILE A 78 17.09 -0.29 2.44
C ILE A 78 16.92 -1.72 1.91
N ALA A 79 17.44 -2.73 2.61
CA ALA A 79 17.29 -4.12 2.21
C ALA A 79 15.81 -4.55 2.17
N VAL A 80 15.04 -4.29 3.22
CA VAL A 80 13.62 -4.68 3.27
C VAL A 80 12.73 -3.87 2.32
N LEU A 81 13.07 -2.60 2.07
CA LEU A 81 12.38 -1.78 1.06
C LEU A 81 12.58 -2.38 -0.35
N ASN A 82 13.81 -2.80 -0.67
CA ASN A 82 14.09 -3.47 -1.93
C ASN A 82 13.35 -4.80 -2.08
N ASP A 83 13.21 -5.56 -1.00
CA ASP A 83 12.39 -6.78 -0.99
C ASP A 83 10.91 -6.45 -1.26
N LEU A 84 10.36 -5.40 -0.62
CA LEU A 84 8.98 -4.96 -0.83
C LEU A 84 8.72 -4.51 -2.28
N ILE A 85 9.65 -3.77 -2.89
CA ILE A 85 9.54 -3.32 -4.30
C ILE A 85 9.41 -4.52 -5.24
N LYS A 86 10.18 -5.59 -5.00
CA LYS A 86 10.18 -6.82 -5.80
C LYS A 86 8.99 -7.73 -5.51
N ALA A 87 8.39 -7.63 -4.33
CA ALA A 87 7.27 -8.46 -3.94
C ALA A 87 6.02 -8.12 -4.77
N HIS A 88 5.36 -9.15 -5.29
CA HIS A 88 4.17 -8.99 -6.11
C HIS A 88 2.90 -9.18 -5.28
N PRO A 89 2.04 -8.15 -5.11
CA PRO A 89 0.77 -8.30 -4.44
C PRO A 89 -0.16 -9.22 -5.24
N THR A 90 -0.85 -10.13 -4.57
CA THR A 90 -1.76 -11.10 -5.20
C THR A 90 -3.22 -10.68 -5.12
N THR A 91 -3.52 -9.66 -4.30
CA THR A 91 -4.87 -9.13 -4.09
C THR A 91 -4.86 -7.60 -4.14
N ASP A 92 -6.02 -7.00 -4.40
CA ASP A 92 -6.22 -5.55 -4.34
C ASP A 92 -5.83 -4.97 -2.98
N ARG A 93 -6.08 -5.70 -1.89
CA ARG A 93 -5.70 -5.27 -0.54
C ARG A 93 -4.19 -5.15 -0.42
N GLU A 94 -3.46 -6.17 -0.86
CA GLU A 94 -1.99 -6.18 -0.83
C GLU A 94 -1.40 -5.11 -1.74
N PHE A 95 -2.02 -4.88 -2.90
CA PHE A 95 -1.61 -3.80 -3.79
C PHE A 95 -1.72 -2.44 -3.12
N ARG A 96 -2.85 -2.16 -2.45
CA ARG A 96 -3.03 -0.91 -1.70
C ARG A 96 -2.01 -0.76 -0.58
N LEU A 97 -1.69 -1.85 0.13
CA LEU A 97 -0.65 -1.84 1.17
C LEU A 97 0.73 -1.52 0.58
N LYS A 98 1.11 -2.17 -0.53
CA LYS A 98 2.36 -1.85 -1.25
C LYS A 98 2.39 -0.39 -1.71
N PHE A 99 1.29 0.10 -2.28
CA PHE A 99 1.19 1.47 -2.76
C PHE A 99 1.40 2.48 -1.62
N LEU A 100 0.70 2.32 -0.49
CA LEU A 100 0.85 3.20 0.67
C LEU A 100 2.27 3.15 1.23
N ALA A 101 2.83 1.95 1.41
CA ALA A 101 4.19 1.78 1.90
C ALA A 101 5.24 2.42 1.00
N LEU A 102 5.03 2.49 -0.32
CA LEU A 102 6.00 3.08 -1.26
C LEU A 102 5.84 4.58 -1.48
N TRP A 103 4.65 5.16 -1.24
CA TRP A 103 4.36 6.59 -1.48
C TRP A 103 4.25 7.44 -0.22
N ASP A 104 3.87 6.84 0.91
CA ASP A 104 3.74 7.53 2.19
C ASP A 104 4.95 7.21 3.07
N ASP A 105 5.11 5.93 3.42
CA ASP A 105 6.12 5.48 4.38
C ASP A 105 7.53 5.43 3.78
N GLY A 106 7.64 5.03 2.51
CA GLY A 106 8.90 4.81 1.78
C GLY A 106 9.47 6.03 1.07
N GLY A 107 8.76 7.17 1.10
CA GLY A 107 9.14 8.41 0.40
C GLY A 107 8.57 8.53 -1.01
N SER A 108 9.19 9.36 -1.86
CA SER A 108 8.77 9.55 -3.25
C SER A 108 9.44 8.49 -4.14
N PRO A 109 8.69 7.54 -4.73
CA PRO A 109 9.28 6.47 -5.54
C PRO A 109 9.87 7.02 -6.83
N ARG A 110 10.94 6.36 -7.29
CA ARG A 110 11.59 6.61 -8.59
C ARG A 110 10.73 6.04 -9.72
N GLU A 111 10.94 6.55 -10.94
CA GLU A 111 10.18 6.17 -12.14
C GLU A 111 10.14 4.65 -12.38
N ASP A 112 11.24 3.94 -12.15
CA ASP A 112 11.31 2.49 -12.28
C ASP A 112 10.40 1.75 -11.29
N ILE A 113 10.25 2.28 -10.07
CA ILE A 113 9.33 1.74 -9.05
C ILE A 113 7.88 2.00 -9.46
N ILE A 114 7.61 3.19 -10.00
CA ILE A 114 6.27 3.54 -10.52
C ILE A 114 5.84 2.56 -11.60
N LEU A 115 6.71 2.26 -12.57
CA LEU A 115 6.42 1.31 -13.64
C LEU A 115 6.11 -0.09 -13.11
N ARG A 116 6.82 -0.55 -12.07
CA ARG A 116 6.55 -1.85 -11.43
C ARG A 116 5.18 -1.89 -10.74
N VAL A 117 4.79 -0.81 -10.09
CA VAL A 117 3.47 -0.72 -9.44
C VAL A 117 2.34 -0.68 -10.49
N LEU A 118 2.55 0.00 -11.62
CA LEU A 118 1.60 -0.04 -12.73
C LEU A 118 1.49 -1.44 -13.34
N ASP A 119 2.59 -2.17 -13.46
CA ASP A 119 2.59 -3.57 -13.90
C ASP A 119 1.81 -4.47 -12.93
N ASP A 120 2.02 -4.32 -11.62
CA ASP A 120 1.24 -5.02 -10.60
C ASP A 120 -0.26 -4.72 -10.69
N ALA A 121 -0.63 -3.44 -10.94
CA ALA A 121 -2.03 -3.05 -11.12
C ALA A 121 -2.65 -3.69 -12.37
N ASN A 122 -1.92 -3.71 -13.49
CA ASN A 122 -2.37 -4.34 -14.74
C ASN A 122 -2.59 -5.85 -14.55
N ARG A 123 -1.70 -6.54 -13.83
CA ARG A 123 -1.83 -7.98 -13.57
C ARG A 123 -3.07 -8.31 -12.75
N LEU A 124 -3.45 -7.44 -11.82
CA LEU A 124 -4.66 -7.60 -11.01
C LEU A 124 -5.93 -7.21 -11.80
N GLY A 125 -5.89 -6.12 -12.56
CA GLY A 125 -7.02 -5.65 -13.38
C GLY A 125 -7.34 -6.55 -14.57
N GLY A 126 -6.34 -7.25 -15.13
CA GLY A 126 -6.51 -8.22 -16.22
C GLY A 126 -7.26 -9.51 -15.83
N SER A 127 -7.49 -9.76 -14.54
CA SER A 127 -8.24 -10.93 -14.05
C SER A 127 -9.76 -10.76 -14.10
N ALA A 128 -10.28 -9.55 -14.37
CA ALA A 128 -11.72 -9.27 -14.44
C ALA A 128 -12.28 -9.29 -15.88
N ALA A 129 -11.44 -9.55 -16.90
CA ALA A 129 -11.80 -9.45 -18.32
C ALA A 129 -11.69 -10.79 -19.09
N ALA A 130 -11.60 -11.93 -18.39
CA ALA A 130 -11.57 -13.27 -18.99
C ALA A 130 -12.81 -14.08 -18.62
#